data_AF-A0A9I9CD13-F1
#
_entry.id   AF-A0A9I9CD13-F1
#
_cell.length_a   1.000
_cell.length_b   1.000
_cell.length_c   1.000
_cell.angle_alpha   90.00
_cell.angle_beta   90.00
_cell.angle_gamma   90.00
#
_symmetry.space_group_name_H-M   'P 1'
#
loop_
_entity.id
_entity.type
_entity.pdbx_description
1 polymer ?
#
loop_
_entity_poly.entity_id
_entity_poly.type
_entity_poly.pdbx_seq_one_letter_code
_entity_poly.pdbx_strand_id
1 'polypeptide(L)' 'DTLYLHYGRQYLKDCYIEGSVDFIFGNSTALLEHCHVHCKSKGFITAQSRKSSQETTGYVFLRC' A
#
# COMPACT_ATOMS: atom_id res chain seq x y z
N ASP A 1 5.21 2.02 9.98
CA ASP A 1 5.52 2.86 8.80
C ASP A 1 6.68 2.25 8.01
N THR A 2 6.39 1.32 7.09
CA THR A 2 7.43 0.61 6.29
C THR A 2 7.50 1.17 4.87
N LEU A 3 6.36 1.26 4.19
CA LEU A 3 6.24 1.67 2.79
C LEU A 3 5.34 2.90 2.68
N TYR A 4 5.95 4.07 2.52
CA TYR A 4 5.24 5.33 2.34
C TYR A 4 4.96 5.61 0.85
N LEU A 5 3.80 5.15 0.38
CA LEU A 5 3.26 5.42 -0.94
C LEU A 5 2.68 6.85 -1.02
N HIS A 6 3.54 7.86 -0.82
CA HIS A 6 3.18 9.25 -0.56
C HIS A 6 2.31 9.90 -1.66
N TYR A 7 2.83 10.01 -2.89
CA TYR A 7 2.14 10.62 -4.03
C TYR A 7 2.58 9.99 -5.36
N GLY A 8 1.90 10.36 -6.45
CA GLY A 8 2.22 9.95 -7.82
C GLY A 8 1.65 8.58 -8.20
N ARG A 9 2.20 7.99 -9.26
CA ARG A 9 1.88 6.63 -9.71
C ARG A 9 3.04 5.71 -9.41
N GLN A 10 2.77 4.61 -8.73
CA GLN A 10 3.80 3.66 -8.28
C GLN A 10 3.42 2.24 -8.69
N TYR A 11 4.41 1.46 -9.12
CA TYR A 11 4.23 0.07 -9.48
C TYR A 11 5.29 -0.76 -8.78
N LEU A 12 4.84 -1.69 -7.95
CA LEU A 12 5.67 -2.64 -7.22
C LEU A 12 5.34 -4.03 -7.74
N LYS A 13 6.36 -4.78 -8.15
CA LYS A 13 6.19 -6.11 -8.74
C LYS A 13 7.14 -7.10 -8.07
N ASP A 14 6.66 -8.31 -7.78
CA ASP A 14 7.48 -9.42 -7.28
C ASP A 14 8.25 -9.02 -5.98
N CYS A 15 7.61 -8.23 -5.11
CA CYS A 15 8.22 -7.68 -3.89
C CYS A 15 7.79 -8.44 -2.62
N TYR A 16 8.63 -8.39 -1.57
CA TYR A 16 8.24 -8.78 -0.21
C TYR A 16 8.08 -7.53 0.67
N ILE A 17 6.94 -7.40 1.35
CA ILE A 17 6.61 -6.25 2.19
C ILE A 17 6.15 -6.76 3.56
N GLU A 18 6.81 -6.33 4.64
CA GLU A 18 6.47 -6.73 6.01
C GLU A 18 6.24 -5.54 6.95
N GLY A 19 5.36 -5.73 7.93
CA GLY A 19 5.13 -4.77 8.99
C GLY A 19 4.02 -5.19 9.95
N SER A 20 3.62 -4.27 10.83
CA SER A 20 2.61 -4.54 11.87
C SER A 20 1.40 -3.61 11.76
N VAL A 21 1.61 -2.29 11.91
CA VAL A 21 0.55 -1.28 11.90
C VAL A 21 0.81 -0.31 10.77
N ASP A 22 -0.23 -0.06 9.97
CA ASP A 22 -0.31 0.95 8.90
C ASP A 22 0.93 0.96 8.00
N PHE A 23 1.46 -0.23 7.73
CA PHE A 23 2.81 -0.34 7.20
C PHE A 23 2.89 -0.09 5.68
N ILE A 24 1.76 -0.05 4.98
CA ILE A 24 1.61 0.49 3.62
C ILE A 24 0.66 1.70 3.68
N PHE A 25 1.18 2.92 3.54
CA PHE A 25 0.41 4.13 3.84
C PHE A 25 0.68 5.27 2.85
N GLY A 26 -0.21 6.27 2.80
CA GLY A 26 -0.10 7.45 1.92
C GLY A 26 -1.26 7.66 0.95
N ASN A 27 -1.08 8.51 -0.06
CA ASN A 27 -2.12 8.90 -1.02
C ASN A 27 -1.68 8.81 -2.49
N SER A 28 -0.86 7.81 -2.85
CA SER A 28 -0.54 7.56 -4.27
C SER A 28 -1.59 6.70 -4.99
N THR A 29 -1.52 6.65 -6.31
CA THR A 29 -2.13 5.58 -7.12
C THR A 29 -1.09 4.47 -7.28
N ALA A 30 -1.27 3.34 -6.59
CA ALA A 30 -0.27 2.26 -6.58
C ALA A 30 -0.85 0.92 -7.02
N LEU A 31 -0.10 0.21 -7.86
CA LEU A 31 -0.32 -1.20 -8.17
C LEU A 31 0.78 -2.02 -7.52
N LEU A 32 0.39 -2.97 -6.69
CA LEU A 32 1.24 -4.01 -6.13
C LEU A 32 0.86 -5.31 -6.82
N GLU A 33 1.76 -5.88 -7.61
CA GLU A 33 1.51 -7.09 -8.40
C GLU A 33 2.44 -8.22 -8.00
N HIS A 34 1.89 -9.41 -7.72
CA HIS A 34 2.67 -10.58 -7.27
C HIS A 34 3.57 -10.28 -6.06
N CYS A 35 3.12 -9.40 -5.18
CA CYS A 35 3.86 -9.09 -3.95
C CYS A 35 3.43 -10.02 -2.82
N HIS A 36 4.36 -10.41 -1.95
CA HIS A 36 4.03 -11.07 -0.69
C HIS A 36 3.91 -10.03 0.42
N VAL A 37 2.74 -9.96 1.08
CA VAL A 37 2.49 -9.03 2.20
C VAL A 37 2.42 -9.82 3.51
N HIS A 38 3.38 -9.58 4.40
CA HIS A 38 3.54 -10.31 5.66
C HIS A 38 3.25 -9.44 6.89
N CYS A 39 2.24 -9.82 7.67
CA CYS A 39 1.92 -9.17 8.95
C CYS A 39 2.73 -9.80 10.09
N LYS A 40 3.64 -9.04 10.71
CA LYS A 40 4.48 -9.49 11.83
C LYS A 40 3.72 -9.64 13.14
N SER A 41 2.67 -8.86 13.33
CA SER A 41 1.81 -8.86 14.53
C SER A 41 0.44 -8.27 14.20
N LYS A 42 -0.46 -8.23 15.20
CA LYS A 42 -1.78 -7.58 15.05
C LYS A 42 -1.63 -6.11 14.63
N GLY A 43 -2.49 -5.68 13.71
CA GLY A 43 -2.57 -4.32 13.20
C GLY A 43 -3.32 -4.27 11.87
N PHE A 44 -3.05 -3.23 11.08
CA PHE A 44 -3.64 -3.04 9.76
C PHE A 44 -2.55 -2.98 8.70
N ILE A 45 -2.83 -3.51 7.51
CA ILE A 45 -1.90 -3.49 6.38
C ILE A 45 -1.81 -2.09 5.80
N THR A 46 -2.96 -1.44 5.59
CA THR A 46 -3.04 -0.18 4.85
C THR A 46 -3.60 0.98 5.67
N ALA A 47 -2.98 2.15 5.55
CA ALA A 47 -3.55 3.44 5.94
C ALA A 47 -3.55 4.39 4.72
N GLN A 48 -4.54 4.21 3.85
CA GLN A 48 -4.69 5.01 2.64
C GLN A 48 -5.35 6.36 3.00
N SER A 49 -4.80 7.47 2.50
CA SER A 49 -5.16 8.84 2.92
C SER A 49 -5.88 9.66 1.84
N ARG A 50 -6.73 9.02 1.03
CA ARG A 50 -7.61 9.69 0.07
C ARG A 50 -8.59 10.59 0.83
N LYS A 51 -8.62 11.87 0.49
CA LYS A 51 -9.39 12.89 1.24
C LYS A 51 -10.72 13.25 0.60
N SER A 52 -10.92 12.94 -0.68
CA SER A 52 -12.15 13.27 -1.40
C SER A 52 -12.54 12.15 -2.37
N SER A 53 -13.77 12.18 -2.87
CA SER A 53 -14.21 11.27 -3.94
C SER A 53 -13.71 11.68 -5.33
N GLN A 54 -13.17 12.90 -5.47
CA GLN A 54 -12.59 13.41 -6.73
C GLN A 54 -11.14 12.95 -6.93
N GLU A 55 -10.45 12.54 -5.86
CA GLU A 55 -9.12 11.96 -5.95
C GLU A 55 -9.17 10.56 -6.59
N THR A 56 -8.32 10.34 -7.59
CA THR A 56 -8.20 9.07 -8.32
C THR A 56 -7.08 8.18 -7.78
N THR A 57 -6.73 8.38 -6.51
CA THR A 57 -5.69 7.67 -5.78
C THR A 57 -6.27 6.43 -5.10
N GLY A 58 -5.38 5.48 -4.78
CA GLY A 58 -5.77 4.20 -4.22
C GLY A 58 -4.74 3.12 -4.51
N TYR A 59 -4.87 2.02 -3.78
CA TYR A 59 -3.97 0.87 -3.91
C TYR A 59 -4.73 -0.31 -4.52
N VAL A 60 -4.08 -0.99 -5.45
CA VAL A 60 -4.56 -2.25 -6.02
C VAL A 60 -3.53 -3.31 -5.70
N PHE A 61 -3.97 -4.38 -5.04
CA PHE A 61 -3.19 -5.58 -4.80
C PHE A 61 -3.65 -6.63 -5.81
N LEU A 62 -2.80 -6.90 -6.80
CA LEU A 62 -3.10 -7.79 -7.91
C LEU A 62 -2.28 -9.07 -7.76
N ARG A 63 -2.96 -10.18 -7.44
CA ARG A 63 -2.34 -11.50 -7.26
C ARG A 63 -1.25 -11.51 -6.17
N CYS A 64 -1.54 -10.89 -5.04
CA CYS A 64 -0.68 -10.82 -3.84
C CYS A 64 -1.13 -11.82 -2.76
#